data_AF-C7RID6-F1
#
_entry.id   AF-C7RID6-F1
#
_cell.length_a   1.000
_cell.length_b   1.000
_cell.length_c   1.000
_cell.angle_alpha   90.00
_cell.angle_beta   90.00
_cell.angle_gamma   90.00
#
_symmetry.space_group_name_H-M   'P 1'
#
loop_
_entity.id
_entity.type
_entity.pdbx_description
1 polymer ?
#
loop_
_entity_poly.entity_id
_entity_poly.type
_entity_poly.pdbx_seq_one_letter_code
_entity_poly.pdbx_strand_id
1 'polypeptide(L)'
;MRLPQFVNRVVLVLGLAAGLLGSAFVGAFEVKEGDLKTIFYAKTDVPVVWRYTPNSEVMILDMPGLELLGRTFNRVTQLTEQQYTEAYPRVLTSQELSRYIGNAHRTFANFAAGHDLRISDLVQFFNLADRDKVELFPEEYALRDFLLQQGLIKEWRGFYQAQKPHSIILSIPQVQDRRGNEPALTSQARYAILLHELSHAEFHTNAAYNKYCRGFWASGLTESQREAFRKFLAGMRYSVENEELVINEMQAYLVFTPDAGAFSAARLGVSESSLAGMREAFVRGRPPVQLPLRVKAGELP
;
A
#
# COMPACT_ATOMS: atom_id res chain seq x y z
N MET A 1 -14.70 -39.79 -64.99
CA MET A 1 -15.98 -39.70 -64.26
C MET A 1 -15.65 -39.44 -62.78
N ARG A 2 -16.05 -38.26 -62.26
CA ARG A 2 -16.27 -37.81 -60.86
C ARG A 2 -15.16 -37.93 -59.77
N LEU A 3 -14.87 -36.79 -59.14
CA LEU A 3 -14.32 -36.62 -57.77
C LEU A 3 -15.42 -36.90 -56.70
N PRO A 4 -15.08 -37.22 -55.43
CA PRO A 4 -15.04 -36.22 -54.32
C PRO A 4 -13.94 -36.52 -53.26
N GLN A 5 -13.27 -35.57 -52.59
CA GLN A 5 -13.64 -34.63 -51.50
C GLN A 5 -14.12 -35.25 -50.15
N PHE A 6 -13.38 -34.90 -49.07
CA PHE A 6 -13.80 -34.52 -47.69
C PHE A 6 -13.48 -35.39 -46.43
N VAL A 7 -12.80 -34.71 -45.48
CA VAL A 7 -12.81 -34.77 -43.99
C VAL A 7 -12.25 -36.01 -43.24
N ASN A 8 -11.12 -35.85 -42.52
CA ASN A 8 -11.16 -35.75 -41.04
C ASN A 8 -9.85 -35.28 -40.39
N ARG A 9 -10.04 -34.40 -39.39
CA ARG A 9 -9.03 -33.88 -38.45
C ARG A 9 -8.55 -34.99 -37.51
N VAL A 10 -7.33 -34.88 -37.02
CA VAL A 10 -6.92 -34.80 -35.59
C VAL A 10 -5.42 -35.09 -35.54
N VAL A 11 -4.63 -34.02 -35.43
CA VAL A 11 -3.24 -34.09 -35.01
C VAL A 11 -3.26 -34.32 -33.50
N LEU A 12 -2.82 -35.51 -33.09
CA LEU A 12 -2.59 -35.89 -31.71
C LEU A 12 -1.22 -35.33 -31.29
N VAL A 13 -1.20 -34.14 -30.67
CA VAL A 13 -0.04 -33.69 -29.88
C VAL A 13 -0.47 -33.73 -28.42
N LEU A 14 -0.21 -34.88 -27.80
CA LEU A 14 -0.29 -35.08 -26.36
C LEU A 14 1.14 -35.13 -25.81
N GLY A 15 1.39 -34.32 -24.79
CA GLY A 15 2.36 -34.71 -23.75
C GLY A 15 3.65 -33.91 -23.66
N LEU A 16 3.56 -32.58 -23.57
CA LEU A 16 4.59 -31.76 -22.91
C LEU A 16 3.92 -30.58 -22.18
N ALA A 17 3.05 -30.93 -21.21
CA ALA A 17 2.37 -29.97 -20.35
C ALA A 17 2.39 -30.44 -18.88
N ALA A 18 3.56 -30.86 -18.39
CA ALA A 18 3.77 -31.24 -16.99
C ALA A 18 4.88 -30.43 -16.31
N GLY A 19 5.05 -29.16 -16.71
CA GLY A 19 6.09 -28.28 -16.13
C GLY A 19 5.77 -26.78 -16.09
N LEU A 20 4.52 -26.36 -16.33
CA LEU A 20 4.13 -24.93 -16.42
C LEU A 20 2.87 -24.57 -15.61
N LEU A 21 2.47 -25.38 -14.62
CA LEU A 21 1.31 -25.10 -13.77
C LEU A 21 1.62 -24.19 -12.56
N GLY A 22 2.64 -23.33 -12.67
CA GLY A 22 3.05 -22.39 -11.60
C GLY A 22 3.07 -20.91 -11.98
N SER A 23 2.68 -20.52 -13.20
CA SER A 23 2.91 -19.13 -13.67
C SER A 23 1.75 -18.52 -14.46
N ALA A 24 0.59 -19.17 -14.51
CA ALA A 24 -0.58 -18.64 -15.19
C ALA A 24 -1.57 -18.15 -14.14
N PHE A 25 -1.43 -16.90 -13.70
CA PHE A 25 -2.50 -15.96 -13.31
C PHE A 25 -1.86 -14.70 -12.71
N VAL A 26 -1.10 -13.97 -13.52
CA VAL A 26 -0.97 -12.53 -13.32
C VAL A 26 -1.88 -11.89 -14.36
N GLY A 27 -3.19 -11.96 -14.09
CA GLY A 27 -4.17 -11.23 -14.89
C GLY A 27 -3.93 -9.74 -14.71
N ALA A 28 -4.16 -8.95 -15.76
CA ALA A 28 -4.22 -7.50 -15.65
C ALA A 28 -5.19 -7.13 -14.51
N PHE A 29 -4.81 -6.16 -13.67
CA PHE A 29 -5.70 -5.70 -12.61
C PHE A 29 -7.01 -5.21 -13.21
N GLU A 30 -8.13 -5.72 -12.71
CA GLU A 30 -9.45 -5.22 -13.10
C GLU A 30 -9.60 -3.81 -12.52
N VAL A 31 -9.93 -2.82 -13.35
CA VAL A 31 -10.11 -1.43 -12.91
C VAL A 31 -11.59 -1.13 -12.74
N LYS A 32 -11.98 -0.70 -11.54
CA LYS A 32 -13.35 -0.29 -11.19
C LYS A 32 -13.34 1.13 -10.61
N GLU A 33 -14.52 1.73 -10.51
CA GLU A 33 -14.75 2.94 -9.73
C GLU A 33 -15.41 2.58 -8.40
N GLY A 34 -15.02 3.22 -7.32
CA GLY A 34 -15.61 2.96 -6.00
C GLY A 34 -15.38 4.09 -5.01
N ASP A 35 -16.34 4.29 -4.12
CA ASP A 35 -16.19 5.12 -2.93
C ASP A 35 -15.74 4.28 -1.72
N LEU A 36 -15.59 4.92 -0.55
CA LEU A 36 -15.14 4.25 0.67
C LEU A 36 -16.00 3.03 1.01
N LYS A 37 -17.32 3.16 0.91
CA LYS A 37 -18.27 2.10 1.25
C LYS A 37 -18.16 0.92 0.29
N THR A 38 -18.14 1.22 -1.00
CA THR A 38 -18.04 0.22 -2.07
C THR A 38 -16.77 -0.60 -1.92
N ILE A 39 -15.63 0.06 -1.72
CA ILE A 39 -14.33 -0.59 -1.56
C ILE A 39 -14.29 -1.39 -0.25
N PHE A 40 -14.80 -0.84 0.85
CA PHE A 40 -14.79 -1.52 2.14
C PHE A 40 -15.51 -2.88 2.10
N TYR A 41 -16.70 -2.93 1.49
CA TYR A 41 -17.52 -4.15 1.39
C TYR A 41 -17.16 -5.05 0.20
N ALA A 42 -16.27 -4.61 -0.70
CA ALA A 42 -15.84 -5.42 -1.82
C ALA A 42 -15.12 -6.70 -1.35
N LYS A 43 -15.41 -7.80 -2.06
CA LYS A 43 -14.68 -9.06 -1.92
C LYS A 43 -14.58 -9.75 -3.28
N THR A 44 -13.38 -10.16 -3.66
CA THR A 44 -13.05 -10.79 -4.94
C THR A 44 -11.89 -11.77 -4.74
N ASP A 45 -11.79 -12.80 -5.58
CA ASP A 45 -10.70 -13.78 -5.51
C ASP A 45 -9.43 -13.35 -6.27
N VAL A 46 -9.48 -12.17 -6.90
CA VAL A 46 -8.41 -11.60 -7.73
C VAL A 46 -8.11 -10.16 -7.30
N PRO A 47 -6.91 -9.62 -7.57
CA PRO A 47 -6.64 -8.20 -7.35
C PRO A 47 -7.54 -7.28 -8.18
N VAL A 48 -8.10 -6.25 -7.53
CA VAL A 48 -8.89 -5.20 -8.18
C VAL A 48 -8.26 -3.85 -7.89
N VAL A 49 -8.17 -2.98 -8.89
CA VAL A 49 -7.82 -1.57 -8.70
C VAL A 49 -9.08 -0.73 -8.70
N TRP A 50 -9.30 0.01 -7.62
CA TRP A 50 -10.37 0.98 -7.52
C TRP A 50 -9.85 2.39 -7.81
N ARG A 51 -10.39 3.05 -8.83
CA ARG A 51 -10.31 4.52 -8.94
C ARG A 51 -11.23 5.10 -7.88
N TYR A 52 -10.65 5.79 -6.91
CA TYR A 52 -11.39 6.30 -5.78
C TYR A 52 -12.25 7.49 -6.21
N THR A 53 -13.57 7.33 -6.24
CA THR A 53 -14.48 8.33 -6.82
C THR A 53 -14.41 9.71 -6.17
N PRO A 54 -14.16 9.87 -4.85
CA PRO A 54 -14.02 11.18 -4.24
C PRO A 54 -12.71 11.91 -4.62
N ASN A 55 -11.70 11.18 -5.13
CA ASN A 55 -10.42 11.75 -5.56
C ASN A 55 -9.78 10.95 -6.71
N SER A 56 -9.86 11.49 -7.93
CA SER A 56 -9.38 10.82 -9.14
C SER A 56 -7.87 10.61 -9.24
N GLU A 57 -7.09 11.23 -8.35
CA GLU A 57 -5.64 11.03 -8.26
C GLU A 57 -5.27 9.79 -7.42
N VAL A 58 -6.25 9.10 -6.84
CA VAL A 58 -6.05 7.97 -5.94
C VAL A 58 -6.56 6.69 -6.59
N MET A 59 -5.70 5.67 -6.62
CA MET A 59 -6.07 4.30 -6.97
C MET A 59 -5.76 3.38 -5.80
N ILE A 60 -6.68 2.47 -5.50
CA ILE A 60 -6.56 1.54 -4.37
C ILE A 60 -6.50 0.11 -4.92
N LEU A 61 -5.37 -0.57 -4.72
CA LEU A 61 -5.23 -1.99 -5.02
C LEU A 61 -5.79 -2.82 -3.86
N ASP A 62 -6.90 -3.48 -4.12
CA ASP A 62 -7.60 -4.33 -3.19
C ASP A 62 -7.19 -5.79 -3.38
N MET A 63 -6.37 -6.29 -2.45
CA MET A 63 -5.62 -7.53 -2.61
C MET A 63 -6.32 -8.69 -1.89
N PRO A 64 -6.58 -9.83 -2.56
CA PRO A 64 -7.30 -10.98 -1.97
C PRO A 64 -6.48 -11.76 -0.93
N GLY A 65 -5.20 -11.43 -0.74
CA GLY A 65 -4.31 -12.08 0.21
C GLY A 65 -3.16 -11.18 0.62
N LEU A 66 -2.75 -11.32 1.87
CA LEU A 66 -1.67 -10.55 2.49
C LEU A 66 -0.30 -10.92 1.92
N GLU A 67 -0.07 -12.19 1.58
CA GLU A 67 1.20 -12.62 0.97
C GLU A 67 1.37 -11.98 -0.42
N LEU A 68 0.29 -11.93 -1.21
CA LEU A 68 0.30 -11.30 -2.54
C LEU A 68 0.52 -9.79 -2.43
N LEU A 69 -0.16 -9.13 -1.48
CA LEU A 69 0.06 -7.72 -1.16
C LEU A 69 1.54 -7.48 -0.80
N GLY A 70 2.09 -8.28 0.11
CA GLY A 70 3.48 -8.15 0.54
C GLY A 70 4.49 -8.39 -0.58
N ARG A 71 4.27 -9.40 -1.43
CA ARG A 71 5.13 -9.67 -2.61
C ARG A 71 5.07 -8.56 -3.65
N THR A 72 3.98 -7.80 -3.69
CA THR A 72 3.82 -6.66 -4.61
C THR A 72 4.49 -5.40 -4.09
N PHE A 73 4.40 -5.12 -2.77
CA PHE A 73 4.71 -3.79 -2.23
C PHE A 73 5.80 -3.73 -1.16
N ASN A 74 6.14 -4.82 -0.47
CA ASN A 74 7.09 -4.75 0.65
C ASN A 74 8.47 -4.23 0.23
N ARG A 75 8.92 -4.56 -0.98
CA ARG A 75 10.25 -4.14 -1.47
C ARG A 75 10.33 -2.63 -1.69
N VAL A 76 9.31 -2.05 -2.32
CA VAL A 76 9.25 -0.60 -2.54
C VAL A 76 9.00 0.14 -1.21
N THR A 77 8.21 -0.41 -0.30
CA THR A 77 7.99 0.14 1.05
C THR A 77 9.27 0.15 1.87
N GLN A 78 10.03 -0.95 1.82
CA GLN A 78 11.35 -1.00 2.41
C GLN A 78 12.27 0.08 1.80
N LEU A 79 12.12 0.37 0.50
CA LEU A 79 12.88 1.41 -0.17
C LEU A 79 12.44 2.84 0.22
N THR A 80 11.15 3.08 0.46
CA THR A 80 10.63 4.45 0.59
C THR A 80 10.52 4.91 2.04
N GLU A 81 10.17 4.00 2.93
CA GLU A 81 9.69 4.34 4.27
C GLU A 81 10.59 3.83 5.38
N GLN A 82 11.37 2.77 5.15
CA GLN A 82 12.12 2.12 6.22
C GLN A 82 13.56 2.62 6.35
N GLN A 83 14.12 2.36 7.53
CA GLN A 83 15.48 2.79 7.86
C GLN A 83 16.51 2.18 6.90
N TYR A 84 17.37 3.04 6.38
CA TYR A 84 18.55 2.66 5.63
C TYR A 84 19.80 2.77 6.49
N THR A 85 20.60 1.72 6.48
CA THR A 85 21.98 1.76 6.99
C THR A 85 22.99 2.06 5.89
N GLU A 86 22.54 2.17 4.63
CA GLU A 86 23.40 2.36 3.47
C GLU A 86 23.48 3.82 3.05
N ALA A 87 24.65 4.22 2.51
CA ALA A 87 24.91 5.60 2.11
C ALA A 87 24.07 6.07 0.92
N TYR A 88 23.53 5.13 0.12
CA TYR A 88 22.72 5.43 -1.05
C TYR A 88 21.49 4.52 -1.09
N PRO A 89 20.31 5.03 -1.50
CA PRO A 89 19.13 4.19 -1.71
C PRO A 89 19.40 3.14 -2.79
N ARG A 90 19.13 1.88 -2.44
CA ARG A 90 19.15 0.76 -3.37
C ARG A 90 17.97 -0.17 -3.12
N VAL A 91 17.56 -0.88 -4.16
CA VAL A 91 16.55 -1.92 -4.05
C VAL A 91 17.20 -3.21 -3.54
N LEU A 92 16.61 -3.83 -2.52
CA LEU A 92 17.08 -5.12 -2.03
C LEU A 92 16.76 -6.23 -3.04
N THR A 93 17.68 -7.18 -3.20
CA THR A 93 17.39 -8.43 -3.90
C THR A 93 16.35 -9.26 -3.14
N SER A 94 15.70 -10.22 -3.80
CA SER A 94 14.72 -11.11 -3.18
C SER A 94 15.25 -11.83 -1.93
N GLN A 95 16.53 -12.23 -1.94
CA GLN A 95 17.17 -12.88 -0.79
C GLN A 95 17.42 -11.88 0.36
N GLU A 96 17.90 -10.68 0.04
CA GLU A 96 18.14 -9.64 1.05
C GLU A 96 16.83 -9.16 1.69
N LEU A 97 15.78 -8.95 0.89
CA LEU A 97 14.46 -8.59 1.39
C LEU A 97 13.91 -9.68 2.32
N SER A 98 14.02 -10.95 1.93
CA SER A 98 13.58 -12.08 2.77
C SER A 98 14.33 -12.12 4.10
N ARG A 99 15.65 -11.88 4.08
CA ARG A 99 16.48 -11.80 5.29
C ARG A 99 16.10 -10.59 6.14
N TYR A 100 15.87 -9.44 5.52
CA TYR A 100 15.47 -8.20 6.19
C TYR A 100 14.15 -8.38 6.94
N ILE A 101 13.13 -8.91 6.26
CA ILE A 101 11.81 -9.22 6.85
C ILE A 101 11.96 -10.27 7.97
N GLY A 102 12.73 -11.33 7.74
CA GLY A 102 12.97 -12.38 8.72
C GLY A 102 13.69 -11.88 9.99
N ASN A 103 14.65 -10.97 9.85
CA ASN A 103 15.34 -10.32 10.98
C ASN A 103 14.41 -9.41 11.81
N ALA A 104 13.29 -8.97 11.23
CA ALA A 104 12.23 -8.28 11.95
C ALA A 104 11.23 -9.25 12.61
N HIS A 105 11.46 -10.57 12.52
CA HIS A 105 10.53 -11.62 12.93
C HIS A 105 9.16 -11.49 12.28
N ARG A 106 9.15 -11.04 11.02
CA ARG A 106 7.96 -10.88 10.18
C ARG A 106 7.99 -11.85 9.01
N THR A 107 6.90 -11.93 8.28
CA THR A 107 6.72 -12.63 7.01
C THR A 107 6.29 -11.61 5.95
N PHE A 108 6.27 -12.01 4.68
CA PHE A 108 5.73 -11.14 3.62
C PHE A 108 4.28 -10.73 3.91
N ALA A 109 3.45 -11.67 4.40
CA ALA A 109 2.07 -11.43 4.79
C ALA A 109 1.83 -10.54 6.02
N ASN A 110 2.85 -10.21 6.83
CA ASN A 110 2.64 -9.35 8.01
C ASN A 110 3.70 -8.25 8.18
N PHE A 111 4.53 -8.03 7.15
CA PHE A 111 5.53 -6.98 7.15
C PHE A 111 4.88 -5.59 7.22
N ALA A 112 3.91 -5.34 6.34
CA ALA A 112 3.04 -4.18 6.34
C ALA A 112 1.61 -4.64 5.98
N ALA A 113 0.61 -3.93 6.49
CA ALA A 113 -0.79 -4.30 6.31
C ALA A 113 -1.48 -3.48 5.21
N GLY A 114 -0.86 -2.38 4.78
CA GLY A 114 -1.27 -1.49 3.70
C GLY A 114 -0.04 -0.69 3.26
N HIS A 115 -0.18 0.05 2.16
CA HIS A 115 0.93 0.79 1.55
C HIS A 115 0.41 2.03 0.84
N ASP A 116 1.09 3.18 1.00
CA ASP A 116 0.84 4.42 0.30
C ASP A 116 2.05 4.87 -0.54
N LEU A 117 1.95 4.73 -1.86
CA LEU A 117 3.06 5.02 -2.77
C LEU A 117 2.67 6.05 -3.80
N ARG A 118 3.46 7.12 -3.93
CA ARG A 118 3.30 8.02 -5.08
C ARG A 118 3.83 7.33 -6.33
N ILE A 119 3.29 7.70 -7.49
CA ILE A 119 3.82 7.21 -8.76
C ILE A 119 5.31 7.53 -8.93
N SER A 120 5.78 8.65 -8.40
CA SER A 120 7.20 9.02 -8.39
C SER A 120 8.06 8.03 -7.60
N ASP A 121 7.58 7.53 -6.47
CA ASP A 121 8.28 6.55 -5.64
C ASP A 121 8.38 5.19 -6.38
N LEU A 122 7.31 4.77 -7.05
CA LEU A 122 7.29 3.57 -7.89
C LEU A 122 8.23 3.67 -9.10
N VAL A 123 8.30 4.84 -9.74
CA VAL A 123 9.25 5.09 -10.84
C VAL A 123 10.68 5.01 -10.34
N GLN A 124 10.99 5.58 -9.17
CA GLN A 124 12.31 5.46 -8.55
C GLN A 124 12.64 3.99 -8.27
N PHE A 125 11.71 3.23 -7.70
CA PHE A 125 11.86 1.80 -7.45
C PHE A 125 12.21 1.01 -8.72
N PHE A 126 11.42 1.13 -9.79
CA PHE A 126 11.67 0.37 -11.02
C PHE A 126 12.97 0.78 -11.72
N ASN A 127 13.31 2.07 -11.72
CA ASN A 127 14.57 2.54 -12.30
C ASN A 127 15.79 2.07 -11.49
N LEU A 128 15.72 2.07 -10.16
CA LEU A 128 16.81 1.56 -9.32
C LEU A 128 16.97 0.04 -9.46
N ALA A 129 15.85 -0.70 -9.52
CA ALA A 129 15.88 -2.14 -9.75
C ALA A 129 16.52 -2.50 -11.10
N ASP A 130 16.17 -1.79 -12.19
CA ASP A 130 16.80 -2.03 -13.49
C ASP A 130 18.27 -1.60 -13.52
N ARG A 131 18.62 -0.44 -12.93
CA ARG A 131 20.01 0.03 -12.82
C ARG A 131 20.89 -1.03 -12.15
N ASP A 132 20.42 -1.57 -11.03
CA ASP A 132 21.17 -2.50 -10.19
C ASP A 132 20.97 -3.97 -10.60
N LYS A 133 20.21 -4.22 -11.67
CA LYS A 133 19.89 -5.56 -12.20
C LYS A 133 19.28 -6.48 -11.14
N VAL A 134 18.44 -5.91 -10.28
CA VAL A 134 17.65 -6.65 -9.31
C VAL A 134 16.46 -7.30 -10.01
N GLU A 135 16.38 -8.63 -9.93
CA GLU A 135 15.23 -9.38 -10.44
C GLU A 135 13.98 -9.07 -9.59
N LEU A 136 12.95 -8.57 -10.25
CA LEU A 136 11.65 -8.29 -9.66
C LEU A 136 10.82 -9.58 -9.54
N PHE A 137 9.92 -9.59 -8.58
CA PHE A 137 8.88 -10.61 -8.51
C PHE A 137 7.88 -10.48 -9.67
N PRO A 138 7.21 -11.58 -10.07
CA PRO A 138 6.12 -11.53 -11.05
C PRO A 138 5.05 -10.48 -10.70
N GLU A 139 4.74 -10.33 -9.42
CA GLU A 139 3.79 -9.35 -8.89
C GLU A 139 4.25 -7.89 -9.07
N GLU A 140 5.54 -7.63 -8.87
CA GLU A 140 6.15 -6.31 -9.08
C GLU A 140 6.16 -5.95 -10.58
N TYR A 141 6.42 -6.93 -11.46
CA TYR A 141 6.25 -6.75 -12.91
C TYR A 141 4.79 -6.47 -13.29
N ALA A 142 3.83 -7.18 -12.68
CA ALA A 142 2.40 -6.94 -12.89
C ALA A 142 2.03 -5.49 -12.60
N LEU A 143 2.49 -4.98 -11.44
CA LEU A 143 2.28 -3.60 -11.03
C LEU A 143 2.89 -2.63 -12.04
N ARG A 144 4.14 -2.84 -12.45
CA ARG A 144 4.78 -1.99 -13.47
C ARG A 144 3.98 -1.94 -14.76
N ASP A 145 3.60 -3.11 -15.28
CA ASP A 145 2.90 -3.23 -16.56
C ASP A 145 1.52 -2.59 -16.48
N PHE A 146 0.84 -2.70 -15.34
CA PHE A 146 -0.37 -1.96 -15.05
C PHE A 146 -0.15 -0.45 -15.09
N LEU A 147 0.87 0.07 -14.42
CA LEU A 147 1.14 1.51 -14.42
C LEU A 147 1.43 2.06 -15.83
N LEU A 148 2.10 1.27 -16.68
CA LEU A 148 2.32 1.58 -18.10
C LEU A 148 1.00 1.57 -18.88
N GLN A 149 0.19 0.52 -18.72
CA GLN A 149 -1.11 0.39 -19.40
C GLN A 149 -2.08 1.51 -19.03
N GLN A 150 -2.06 1.97 -17.78
CA GLN A 150 -2.88 3.08 -17.30
C GLN A 150 -2.30 4.47 -17.65
N GLY A 151 -1.13 4.53 -18.31
CA GLY A 151 -0.48 5.78 -18.66
C GLY A 151 -0.01 6.61 -17.46
N LEU A 152 0.18 5.97 -16.30
CA LEU A 152 0.66 6.62 -15.06
C LEU A 152 2.17 6.82 -15.10
N ILE A 153 2.86 5.86 -15.72
CA ILE A 153 4.27 5.94 -16.07
C ILE A 153 4.43 5.69 -17.56
N LYS A 154 5.55 6.15 -18.13
CA LYS A 154 5.97 5.78 -19.49
C LYS A 154 7.42 5.31 -19.47
N GLU A 155 7.76 4.42 -20.37
CA GLU A 155 9.16 4.12 -20.66
C GLU A 155 9.66 5.03 -21.79
N TRP A 156 10.82 5.63 -21.60
CA TRP A 156 11.49 6.42 -22.63
C TRP A 156 13.00 6.17 -22.59
N ARG A 157 13.55 5.67 -23.70
CA ARG A 157 14.99 5.37 -23.85
C ARG A 157 15.55 4.48 -22.72
N GLY A 158 14.78 3.48 -22.30
CA GLY A 158 15.18 2.52 -21.26
C GLY A 158 15.03 3.03 -19.83
N PHE A 159 14.34 4.15 -19.60
CA PHE A 159 14.04 4.66 -18.25
C PHE A 159 12.55 4.93 -18.09
N TYR A 160 12.02 4.64 -16.90
CA TYR A 160 10.65 4.98 -16.55
C TYR A 160 10.54 6.45 -16.12
N GLN A 161 9.46 7.11 -16.52
CA GLN A 161 9.12 8.49 -16.16
C GLN A 161 7.68 8.56 -15.68
N ALA A 162 7.45 9.22 -14.54
CA ALA A 162 6.11 9.48 -14.05
C ALA A 162 5.36 10.44 -14.99
N GLN A 163 4.16 10.07 -15.42
CA GLN A 163 3.25 10.97 -16.14
C GLN A 163 2.34 11.71 -15.17
N LYS A 164 1.99 11.07 -14.05
CA LYS A 164 1.25 11.68 -12.94
C LYS A 164 2.00 11.51 -11.62
N PRO A 165 3.09 12.27 -11.38
CA PRO A 165 4.00 12.02 -10.26
C PRO A 165 3.38 12.16 -8.87
N HIS A 166 2.25 12.86 -8.76
CA HIS A 166 1.51 13.10 -7.51
C HIS A 166 0.28 12.20 -7.34
N SER A 167 -0.09 11.40 -8.34
CA SER A 167 -1.10 10.35 -8.13
C SER A 167 -0.54 9.30 -7.17
N ILE A 168 -1.46 8.63 -6.49
CA ILE A 168 -1.14 7.74 -5.38
C ILE A 168 -1.73 6.37 -5.65
N ILE A 169 -0.91 5.36 -5.39
CA ILE A 169 -1.30 3.97 -5.29
C ILE A 169 -1.38 3.64 -3.80
N LEU A 170 -2.60 3.38 -3.33
CA LEU A 170 -2.84 2.75 -2.05
C LEU A 170 -2.97 1.25 -2.25
N SER A 171 -2.69 0.46 -1.22
CA SER A 171 -3.06 -0.95 -1.23
C SER A 171 -3.63 -1.40 0.10
N ILE A 172 -4.63 -2.28 0.03
CA ILE A 172 -5.35 -2.81 1.18
C ILE A 172 -5.58 -4.31 1.02
N PRO A 173 -5.66 -5.08 2.12
CA PRO A 173 -6.01 -6.49 2.09
C PRO A 173 -7.53 -6.68 2.28
N GLN A 174 -8.07 -7.69 1.61
CA GLN A 174 -9.45 -8.14 1.78
C GLN A 174 -9.68 -8.89 3.09
N VAL A 175 -10.93 -8.86 3.57
CA VAL A 175 -11.34 -9.68 4.72
C VAL A 175 -11.12 -11.15 4.37
N GLN A 176 -10.33 -11.83 5.19
CA GLN A 176 -9.98 -13.23 5.00
C GLN A 176 -9.98 -13.97 6.34
N ASP A 177 -10.39 -15.23 6.30
CA ASP A 177 -10.07 -16.17 7.36
C ASP A 177 -8.57 -16.50 7.32
N ARG A 178 -8.07 -17.09 8.41
CA ARG A 178 -6.68 -17.56 8.46
C ARG A 178 -6.45 -18.59 7.35
N ARG A 179 -5.45 -18.36 6.50
CA ARG A 179 -5.11 -19.26 5.37
C ARG A 179 -3.61 -19.48 5.30
N GLY A 180 -3.17 -20.73 5.43
CA GLY A 180 -1.74 -21.06 5.36
C GLY A 180 -0.92 -20.28 6.40
N ASN A 181 0.08 -19.52 5.92
CA ASN A 181 0.93 -18.64 6.72
C ASN A 181 0.35 -17.21 6.90
N GLU A 182 -0.80 -16.90 6.31
CA GLU A 182 -1.45 -15.60 6.41
C GLU A 182 -2.39 -15.54 7.63
N PRO A 183 -2.33 -14.47 8.44
CA PRO A 183 -3.26 -14.27 9.55
C PRO A 183 -4.68 -14.00 9.03
N ALA A 184 -5.66 -14.15 9.92
CA ALA A 184 -7.02 -13.70 9.63
C ALA A 184 -7.06 -12.15 9.59
N LEU A 185 -7.85 -11.59 8.68
CA LEU A 185 -8.12 -10.16 8.60
C LEU A 185 -9.62 -9.93 8.84
N THR A 186 -9.95 -9.27 9.95
CA THR A 186 -11.34 -8.95 10.29
C THR A 186 -11.85 -7.75 9.48
N SER A 187 -13.17 -7.59 9.42
CA SER A 187 -13.79 -6.41 8.83
C SER A 187 -13.35 -5.11 9.52
N GLN A 188 -13.18 -5.13 10.85
CA GLN A 188 -12.69 -3.99 11.62
C GLN A 188 -11.23 -3.65 11.27
N ALA A 189 -10.37 -4.65 11.10
CA ALA A 189 -8.99 -4.44 10.68
C ALA A 189 -8.92 -3.86 9.26
N ARG A 190 -9.68 -4.42 8.30
CA ARG A 190 -9.78 -3.87 6.94
C ARG A 190 -10.23 -2.41 6.95
N TYR A 191 -11.23 -2.08 7.76
CA TYR A 191 -11.72 -0.71 7.86
C TYR A 191 -10.65 0.25 8.38
N ALA A 192 -9.93 -0.15 9.44
CA ALA A 192 -8.86 0.66 10.01
C ALA A 192 -7.71 0.85 9.02
N ILE A 193 -7.32 -0.18 8.27
CA ILE A 193 -6.31 -0.09 7.22
C ILE A 193 -6.80 0.84 6.12
N LEU A 194 -7.98 0.60 5.52
CA LEU A 194 -8.49 1.43 4.44
C LEU A 194 -8.59 2.92 4.82
N LEU A 195 -9.06 3.22 6.03
CA LEU A 195 -9.15 4.61 6.50
C LEU A 195 -7.76 5.23 6.73
N HIS A 196 -6.81 4.45 7.26
CA HIS A 196 -5.42 4.85 7.42
C HIS A 196 -4.77 5.15 6.06
N GLU A 197 -4.85 4.23 5.10
CA GLU A 197 -4.30 4.41 3.74
C GLU A 197 -4.91 5.61 3.02
N LEU A 198 -6.23 5.77 3.09
CA LEU A 198 -6.90 6.93 2.50
C LEU A 198 -6.47 8.25 3.13
N SER A 199 -6.07 8.25 4.40
CA SER A 199 -5.57 9.47 5.05
C SER A 199 -4.23 9.93 4.47
N HIS A 200 -3.37 9.01 4.02
CA HIS A 200 -2.16 9.36 3.30
C HIS A 200 -2.50 10.02 1.97
N ALA A 201 -3.52 9.51 1.27
CA ALA A 201 -4.01 10.16 0.06
C ALA A 201 -4.52 11.58 0.32
N GLU A 202 -5.26 11.81 1.41
CA GLU A 202 -5.68 13.15 1.83
C GLU A 202 -4.46 14.03 2.13
N PHE A 203 -3.46 13.52 2.86
CA PHE A 203 -2.22 14.24 3.17
C PHE A 203 -1.45 14.69 1.92
N HIS A 204 -1.38 13.86 0.89
CA HIS A 204 -0.62 14.16 -0.32
C HIS A 204 -1.39 15.00 -1.35
N THR A 205 -2.71 14.86 -1.43
CA THR A 205 -3.51 15.51 -2.48
C THR A 205 -4.26 16.77 -2.01
N ASN A 206 -4.49 16.93 -0.71
CA ASN A 206 -5.09 18.14 -0.15
C ASN A 206 -4.01 19.06 0.44
N ALA A 207 -3.60 20.08 -0.32
CA ALA A 207 -2.54 21.01 0.09
C ALA A 207 -2.87 21.77 1.40
N ALA A 208 -4.14 22.09 1.66
CA ALA A 208 -4.55 22.74 2.91
C ALA A 208 -4.38 21.79 4.09
N TYR A 209 -4.78 20.53 3.93
CA TYR A 209 -4.61 19.50 4.94
C TYR A 209 -3.14 19.17 5.19
N ASN A 210 -2.33 19.04 4.13
CA ASN A 210 -0.88 18.86 4.25
C ASN A 210 -0.23 19.96 5.09
N LYS A 211 -0.51 21.22 4.74
CA LYS A 211 0.00 22.40 5.47
C LYS A 211 -0.45 22.39 6.92
N TYR A 212 -1.70 22.01 7.16
CA TYR A 212 -2.23 21.87 8.52
C TYR A 212 -1.48 20.81 9.33
N CYS A 213 -1.27 19.61 8.78
CA CYS A 213 -0.54 18.53 9.47
C CYS A 213 0.89 18.96 9.82
N ARG A 214 1.59 19.66 8.92
CA ARG A 214 2.93 20.21 9.19
C ARG A 214 2.90 21.26 10.31
N GLY A 215 1.92 22.15 10.30
CA GLY A 215 1.74 23.14 11.36
C GLY A 215 1.39 22.50 12.71
N PHE A 216 0.52 21.48 12.71
CA PHE A 216 0.17 20.73 13.92
C PHE A 216 1.37 19.98 14.49
N TRP A 217 2.19 19.35 13.65
CA TRP A 217 3.44 18.73 14.07
C TRP A 217 4.38 19.75 14.74
N ALA A 218 4.61 20.88 14.08
CA ALA A 218 5.57 21.89 14.55
C ALA A 218 5.11 22.64 15.80
N SER A 219 3.80 22.91 15.94
CA SER A 219 3.30 23.84 16.98
C SER A 219 2.08 23.33 17.74
N GLY A 220 1.38 22.31 17.24
CA GLY A 220 0.25 21.68 17.93
C GLY A 220 0.66 20.60 18.93
N LEU A 221 1.81 19.96 18.72
CA LEU A 221 2.40 18.97 19.61
C LEU A 221 3.50 19.58 20.48
N THR A 222 3.64 19.05 21.71
CA THR A 222 4.83 19.28 22.53
C THR A 222 6.00 18.46 22.01
N GLU A 223 7.23 18.83 22.40
CA GLU A 223 8.42 18.05 22.05
C GLU A 223 8.34 16.60 22.54
N SER A 224 7.85 16.40 23.77
CA SER A 224 7.65 15.05 24.32
C SER A 224 6.65 14.20 23.51
N GLN A 225 5.61 14.82 22.94
CA GLN A 225 4.65 14.14 22.09
C GLN A 225 5.24 13.80 20.72
N ARG A 226 6.01 14.71 20.11
CA ARG A 226 6.76 14.42 18.87
C ARG A 226 7.73 13.25 19.07
N GLU A 227 8.48 13.26 20.17
CA GLU A 227 9.40 12.17 20.51
C GLU A 227 8.68 10.83 20.78
N ALA A 228 7.48 10.87 21.35
CA ALA A 228 6.64 9.68 21.49
C ALA A 228 6.26 9.09 20.11
N PHE A 229 5.87 9.93 19.15
CA PHE A 229 5.60 9.49 17.78
C PHE A 229 6.86 8.95 17.09
N ARG A 230 8.01 9.65 17.18
CA ARG A 230 9.26 9.15 16.60
C ARG A 230 9.64 7.79 17.18
N LYS A 231 9.54 7.59 18.51
CA LYS A 231 9.81 6.28 19.13
C LYS A 231 8.84 5.19 18.67
N PHE A 232 7.55 5.51 18.60
CA PHE A 232 6.52 4.60 18.11
C PHE A 232 6.80 4.15 16.67
N LEU A 233 7.07 5.09 15.76
CA LEU A 233 7.37 4.82 14.35
C LEU A 233 8.71 4.10 14.17
N ALA A 234 9.75 4.47 14.92
CA ALA A 234 11.03 3.77 14.93
C ALA A 234 10.89 2.30 15.37
N GLY A 235 10.01 2.02 16.35
CA GLY A 235 9.66 0.66 16.77
C GLY A 235 9.02 -0.19 15.66
N MET A 236 8.42 0.46 14.66
CA MET A 236 7.89 -0.15 13.45
C MET A 236 8.86 -0.07 12.26
N ARG A 237 10.11 0.37 12.49
CA ARG A 237 11.22 0.50 11.53
C ARG A 237 11.07 1.59 10.46
N TYR A 238 10.17 2.56 10.66
CA TYR A 238 10.11 3.75 9.82
C TYR A 238 11.38 4.61 9.95
N SER A 239 11.75 5.28 8.86
CA SER A 239 12.86 6.23 8.80
C SER A 239 12.45 7.56 9.44
N VAL A 240 12.66 7.67 10.75
CA VAL A 240 12.21 8.83 11.55
C VAL A 240 13.03 10.12 11.31
N GLU A 241 14.13 10.01 10.56
CA GLU A 241 14.89 11.16 10.06
C GLU A 241 14.18 11.85 8.88
N ASN A 242 13.31 11.12 8.17
CA ASN A 242 12.43 11.71 7.17
C ASN A 242 11.22 12.36 7.86
N GLU A 243 11.32 13.66 8.13
CA GLU A 243 10.26 14.37 8.84
C GLU A 243 8.93 14.41 8.08
N GLU A 244 8.93 14.41 6.74
CA GLU A 244 7.70 14.36 5.96
C GLU A 244 6.95 13.04 6.17
N LEU A 245 7.68 11.92 6.17
CA LEU A 245 7.14 10.60 6.48
C LEU A 245 6.57 10.57 7.90
N VAL A 246 7.31 11.08 8.89
CA VAL A 246 6.84 11.13 10.29
C VAL A 246 5.54 11.91 10.43
N ILE A 247 5.40 13.04 9.71
CA ILE A 247 4.18 13.85 9.74
C ILE A 247 3.02 13.12 9.05
N ASN A 248 3.27 12.47 7.91
CA ASN A 248 2.28 11.68 7.18
C ASN A 248 1.72 10.53 8.03
N GLU A 249 2.62 9.81 8.70
CA GLU A 249 2.26 8.72 9.60
C GLU A 249 1.55 9.21 10.88
N MET A 250 2.03 10.31 11.47
CA MET A 250 1.43 10.88 12.68
C MET A 250 -0.05 11.20 12.46
N GLN A 251 -0.41 11.87 11.36
CA GLN A 251 -1.82 12.21 11.12
C GLN A 251 -2.68 10.96 10.92
N ALA A 252 -2.16 9.94 10.23
CA ALA A 252 -2.86 8.71 9.92
C ALA A 252 -3.17 7.94 11.21
N TYR A 253 -2.16 7.69 12.04
CA TYR A 253 -2.33 7.01 13.32
C TYR A 253 -3.16 7.81 14.31
N LEU A 254 -2.93 9.12 14.41
CA LEU A 254 -3.61 9.96 15.40
C LEU A 254 -5.13 9.98 15.16
N VAL A 255 -5.58 10.09 13.91
CA VAL A 255 -6.98 10.39 13.58
C VAL A 255 -7.70 9.27 12.84
N PHE A 256 -7.00 8.54 11.98
CA PHE A 256 -7.59 7.65 10.98
C PHE A 256 -7.32 6.16 11.22
N THR A 257 -6.70 5.82 12.35
CA THR A 257 -6.54 4.43 12.81
C THR A 257 -7.39 4.18 14.07
N PRO A 258 -8.69 3.80 13.91
CA PRO A 258 -9.61 3.60 15.02
C PRO A 258 -9.38 2.28 15.78
N ASP A 259 -8.57 1.36 15.25
CA ASP A 259 -8.26 0.10 15.91
C ASP A 259 -7.21 0.28 17.01
N ALA A 260 -7.61 0.04 18.26
CA ALA A 260 -6.72 0.08 19.42
C ALA A 260 -5.62 -1.01 19.36
N GLY A 261 -5.88 -2.09 18.59
CA GLY A 261 -4.91 -3.12 18.28
C GLY A 261 -3.78 -2.63 17.37
N ALA A 262 -4.02 -1.60 16.56
CA ALA A 262 -3.01 -0.96 15.72
C ALA A 262 -2.35 0.23 16.44
N PHE A 263 -3.15 1.13 17.04
CA PHE A 263 -2.67 2.35 17.68
C PHE A 263 -3.47 2.74 18.94
N SER A 264 -2.76 3.01 20.03
CA SER A 264 -3.32 3.35 21.34
C SER A 264 -2.37 4.20 22.16
N ALA A 265 -2.84 4.78 23.27
CA ALA A 265 -1.99 5.59 24.15
C ALA A 265 -0.84 4.78 24.74
N ALA A 266 -1.11 3.52 25.11
CA ALA A 266 -0.10 2.58 25.60
C ALA A 266 0.99 2.29 24.55
N ARG A 267 0.62 2.10 23.27
CA ARG A 267 1.59 1.90 22.17
C ARG A 267 2.41 3.15 21.87
N LEU A 268 1.80 4.33 22.00
CA LEU A 268 2.49 5.60 21.83
C LEU A 268 3.36 5.96 23.06
N GLY A 269 3.11 5.36 24.22
CA GLY A 269 3.82 5.65 25.47
C GLY A 269 3.33 6.92 26.18
N VAL A 270 2.04 7.24 26.07
CA VAL A 270 1.40 8.41 26.71
C VAL A 270 0.14 8.00 27.50
N SER A 271 -0.43 8.91 28.29
CA SER A 271 -1.72 8.67 28.95
C SER A 271 -2.89 8.73 27.95
N GLU A 272 -3.98 8.04 28.26
CA GLU A 272 -5.24 8.12 27.49
C GLU A 272 -5.75 9.56 27.37
N SER A 273 -5.65 10.34 28.45
CA SER A 273 -6.01 11.77 28.45
C SER A 273 -5.14 12.59 27.50
N SER A 274 -3.84 12.30 27.41
CA SER A 274 -2.94 12.98 26.48
C SER A 274 -3.28 12.64 25.04
N LEU A 275 -3.54 11.36 24.72
CA LEU A 275 -3.94 10.96 23.37
C LEU A 275 -5.28 11.56 22.95
N ALA A 276 -6.27 11.54 23.86
CA ALA A 276 -7.56 12.19 23.62
C ALA A 276 -7.40 13.70 23.37
N GLY A 277 -6.58 14.39 24.17
CA GLY A 277 -6.28 15.81 23.99
C GLY A 277 -5.63 16.11 22.63
N MET A 278 -4.65 15.31 22.20
CA MET A 278 -4.04 15.44 20.86
C MET A 278 -5.08 15.27 19.74
N ARG A 279 -5.94 14.25 19.84
CA ARG A 279 -7.01 14.00 18.86
C ARG A 279 -8.01 15.15 18.81
N GLU A 280 -8.44 15.67 19.96
CA GLU A 280 -9.36 16.80 20.01
C GLU A 280 -8.75 18.08 19.44
N ALA A 281 -7.49 18.37 19.78
CA ALA A 281 -6.77 19.53 19.24
C ALA A 281 -6.64 19.46 17.72
N PHE A 282 -6.29 18.29 17.18
CA PHE A 282 -6.20 18.07 15.74
C PHE A 282 -7.55 18.24 15.04
N VAL A 283 -8.61 17.62 15.59
CA VAL A 283 -9.96 17.66 15.00
C VAL A 283 -10.54 19.08 15.01
N ARG A 284 -10.23 19.90 16.02
CA ARG A 284 -10.78 21.26 16.17
C ARG A 284 -10.25 22.23 15.12
N GLY A 285 -9.00 22.08 14.69
CA GLY A 285 -8.33 23.05 13.81
C GLY A 285 -8.23 22.63 12.35
N ARG A 286 -8.57 21.38 12.01
CA ARG A 286 -8.32 20.85 10.66
C ARG A 286 -9.17 21.54 9.59
N PRO A 287 -8.64 21.65 8.35
CA PRO A 287 -9.47 22.00 7.20
C PRO A 287 -10.47 20.88 6.87
N PRO A 288 -11.42 21.13 5.95
CA PRO A 288 -12.29 20.07 5.42
C PRO A 288 -11.48 18.91 4.85
N VAL A 289 -11.90 17.70 5.20
CA VAL A 289 -11.40 16.42 4.68
C VAL A 289 -12.60 15.58 4.27
N GLN A 290 -12.44 14.73 3.26
CA GLN A 290 -13.55 13.90 2.77
C GLN A 290 -13.72 12.61 3.58
N LEU A 291 -12.73 12.26 4.40
CA LEU A 291 -12.73 11.03 5.17
C LEU A 291 -13.61 11.10 6.41
N PRO A 292 -14.29 10.00 6.76
CA PRO A 292 -15.09 9.94 7.97
C PRO A 292 -14.20 10.02 9.20
N LEU A 293 -14.73 10.65 10.23
CA LEU A 293 -13.99 10.93 11.46
C LEU A 293 -14.77 10.33 12.62
N ARG A 294 -14.08 9.52 13.43
CA ARG A 294 -14.69 8.83 14.58
C ARG A 294 -15.83 7.87 14.20
N VAL A 295 -15.99 7.53 12.93
CA VAL A 295 -17.00 6.57 12.45
C VAL A 295 -16.45 5.16 12.60
N LYS A 296 -17.22 4.25 13.20
CA LYS A 296 -16.84 2.83 13.28
C LYS A 296 -17.14 2.11 11.97
N ALA A 297 -16.45 1.00 11.72
CA ALA A 297 -16.59 0.20 10.48
C ALA A 297 -18.04 -0.16 10.12
N GLY A 298 -18.89 -0.47 11.11
CA GLY A 298 -20.30 -0.81 10.91
C GLY A 298 -21.27 0.38 10.85
N GLU A 299 -20.74 1.59 11.00
CA GLU A 299 -21.50 2.85 11.00
C GLU A 299 -21.20 3.69 9.76
N LEU A 300 -20.50 3.11 8.76
CA LEU A 300 -20.29 3.75 7.47
C LEU A 300 -21.65 4.01 6.80
N PRO A 301 -21.98 5.28 6.47
CA PRO A 301 -23.25 5.64 5.85
C PRO A 301 -23.48 4.94 4.51
#